data_AF-A0A7H4MGD2-F1
#
_entry.id   AF-A0A7H4MGD2-F1
#
_cell.length_a   1.000
_cell.length_b   1.000
_cell.length_c   1.000
_cell.angle_alpha   90.00
_cell.angle_beta   90.00
_cell.angle_gamma   90.00
#
_symmetry.space_group_name_H-M   'P 1'
#
loop_
_entity.id
_entity.type
_entity.pdbx_description
1 polymer ?
#
loop_
_entity_poly.entity_id
_entity_poly.type
_entity_poly.pdbx_seq_one_letter_code
_entity_poly.pdbx_strand_id
1 'polypeptide(L)'
;MPTDGSRLVGQNQVITIPDDNKQPLEYFAAKYQMGLSNMLEANPGVDTYLPKGGSVLNIPQQLILPDTVHEGIVINSAEMRLYYYPKGTNTVIVLPIGIAS
;
A
#
# COMPACT_ATOMS: atom_id res chain seq x y z
N MET A 1 1.98 15.50 2.57
CA MET A 1 0.69 15.53 1.90
C MET A 1 0.93 16.34 0.67
N PRO A 2 0.45 15.91 -0.51
CA PRO A 2 0.63 16.69 -1.72
C PRO A 2 -0.04 18.04 -1.52
N THR A 3 0.73 19.11 -1.73
CA THR A 3 0.28 20.49 -1.56
C THR A 3 -0.64 20.97 -2.70
N ASP A 4 -0.77 20.18 -3.77
CA ASP A 4 -1.51 20.52 -5.00
C ASP A 4 -2.93 19.93 -5.08
N GLY A 5 -3.50 19.45 -3.97
CA GLY A 5 -4.81 18.76 -4.01
C GLY A 5 -4.78 17.41 -4.72
N SER A 6 -3.59 16.94 -5.12
CA SER A 6 -3.37 15.59 -5.63
C SER A 6 -3.61 14.58 -4.51
N ARG A 7 -4.52 13.64 -4.73
CA ARG A 7 -4.79 12.51 -3.80
C ARG A 7 -3.78 11.38 -3.96
N LEU A 8 -2.90 11.52 -4.95
CA LEU A 8 -1.86 10.58 -5.29
C LEU A 8 -0.71 10.69 -4.27
N VAL A 9 -0.48 9.63 -3.50
CA VAL A 9 0.65 9.52 -2.58
C VAL A 9 1.40 8.23 -2.81
N GLY A 10 2.69 8.21 -2.44
CA GLY A 10 3.57 7.08 -2.75
C GLY A 10 4.25 7.22 -4.11
N GLN A 11 5.20 6.34 -4.38
CA GLN A 11 5.94 6.30 -5.64
C GLN A 11 5.97 4.86 -6.14
N ASN A 12 5.63 4.64 -7.40
CA ASN A 12 5.80 3.33 -8.01
C ASN A 12 7.28 2.96 -7.97
N GLN A 13 7.56 1.73 -7.51
CA GLN A 13 8.90 1.20 -7.49
C GLN A 13 9.01 0.08 -8.52
N VAL A 14 10.16 -0.02 -9.17
CA VAL A 14 10.46 -1.12 -10.07
C VAL A 14 11.60 -1.90 -9.46
N ILE A 15 11.38 -3.18 -9.22
CA ILE A 15 12.40 -4.08 -8.67
C ILE A 15 12.77 -5.12 -9.71
N THR A 16 14.00 -5.60 -9.68
CA THR A 16 14.41 -6.76 -10.48
C THR A 16 14.32 -8.00 -9.61
N ILE A 17 13.63 -9.03 -10.11
CA ILE A 17 13.57 -10.33 -9.45
C ILE A 17 14.97 -10.96 -9.52
N PRO A 18 15.54 -11.44 -8.40
CA PRO A 18 16.81 -12.16 -8.42
C PRO A 18 16.78 -13.34 -9.39
N ASP A 19 17.86 -13.59 -10.14
CA ASP A 19 17.93 -14.71 -11.10
C ASP A 19 17.68 -16.08 -10.44
N ASP A 20 18.04 -16.22 -9.16
CA ASP A 20 17.85 -17.41 -8.34
C ASP A 20 16.51 -17.43 -7.58
N ASN A 21 15.54 -16.59 -7.99
CA ASN A 21 14.25 -16.48 -7.31
C ASN A 21 13.54 -17.84 -7.20
N LYS A 22 13.14 -18.17 -5.97
CA LYS A 22 12.30 -19.33 -5.61
C LYS A 22 11.02 -18.90 -4.90
N GLN A 23 10.78 -17.59 -4.80
CA GLN A 23 9.66 -17.03 -4.06
C GLN A 23 8.49 -16.73 -5.02
N PRO A 24 7.25 -16.99 -4.60
CA PRO A 24 6.06 -16.65 -5.38
C PRO A 24 5.83 -15.14 -5.44
N LEU A 25 4.93 -14.69 -6.33
CA LEU A 25 4.56 -13.27 -6.42
C LEU A 25 4.00 -12.73 -5.10
N GLU A 26 3.27 -13.57 -4.36
CA GLU A 26 2.70 -13.25 -3.04
C GLU A 26 3.78 -12.85 -2.02
N TYR A 27 4.97 -13.45 -2.08
CA TYR A 27 6.08 -13.06 -1.21
C TYR A 27 6.50 -11.60 -1.46
N PHE A 28 6.60 -11.20 -2.72
CA PHE A 28 6.91 -9.82 -3.10
C PHE A 28 5.75 -8.89 -2.72
N ALA A 29 4.52 -9.29 -2.97
CA ALA A 29 3.33 -8.54 -2.55
C ALA A 29 3.35 -8.26 -1.03
N ALA A 30 3.54 -9.29 -0.21
CA ALA A 30 3.63 -9.15 1.24
C ALA A 30 4.83 -8.31 1.69
N LYS A 31 6.01 -8.49 1.07
CA LYS A 31 7.22 -7.73 1.37
C LYS A 31 7.03 -6.22 1.16
N TYR A 32 6.28 -5.84 0.14
CA TYR A 32 5.97 -4.44 -0.17
C TYR A 32 4.60 -4.00 0.36
N GLN A 33 3.95 -4.80 1.20
CA GLN A 33 2.61 -4.55 1.75
C GLN A 33 1.55 -4.25 0.69
N MET A 34 1.70 -4.84 -0.49
CA MET A 34 0.78 -4.75 -1.62
C MET A 34 -0.15 -5.95 -1.68
N GLY A 35 -1.36 -5.73 -2.17
CA GLY A 35 -2.29 -6.80 -2.50
C GLY A 35 -1.81 -7.59 -3.72
N LEU A 36 -2.03 -8.91 -3.73
CA LEU A 36 -1.69 -9.77 -4.86
C LEU A 36 -2.41 -9.33 -6.15
N SER A 37 -3.67 -8.90 -6.05
CA SER A 37 -4.44 -8.37 -7.18
C SER A 37 -3.78 -7.14 -7.80
N ASN A 38 -3.34 -6.18 -6.98
CA ASN A 38 -2.66 -4.97 -7.46
C ASN A 38 -1.35 -5.32 -8.18
N MET A 39 -0.62 -6.31 -7.65
CA MET A 39 0.61 -6.79 -8.28
C MET A 39 0.35 -7.46 -9.64
N LEU A 40 -0.75 -8.21 -9.78
CA LEU A 40 -1.19 -8.81 -11.03
C LEU A 40 -1.62 -7.75 -12.06
N GLU A 41 -2.38 -6.73 -11.63
CA GLU A 41 -2.78 -5.62 -12.50
C GLU A 41 -1.58 -4.79 -12.98
N ALA A 42 -0.59 -4.56 -12.11
CA ALA A 42 0.61 -3.80 -12.45
C ALA A 42 1.62 -4.58 -13.31
N ASN A 43 1.52 -5.92 -13.34
CA ASN A 43 2.44 -6.80 -14.05
C ASN A 43 1.68 -7.80 -14.92
N PRO A 44 1.12 -7.35 -16.07
CA PRO A 44 0.37 -8.24 -16.95
C PRO A 44 1.26 -9.38 -17.44
N GLY A 45 0.82 -10.63 -17.22
CA GLY A 45 1.54 -11.83 -17.63
C GLY A 45 2.64 -12.29 -16.67
N VAL A 46 2.72 -11.73 -15.45
CA VAL A 46 3.60 -12.25 -14.40
C VAL A 46 3.12 -13.62 -13.92
N ASP A 47 4.07 -14.52 -13.67
CA ASP A 47 3.79 -15.80 -13.05
C ASP A 47 3.56 -15.61 -11.54
N THR A 48 2.38 -15.97 -11.05
CA THR A 48 2.01 -15.85 -9.63
C THR A 48 2.74 -16.85 -8.74
N TYR A 49 3.04 -18.04 -9.27
CA TYR A 49 3.68 -19.12 -8.54
C TYR A 49 5.19 -18.95 -8.48
N LEU A 50 5.79 -18.51 -9.58
CA LEU A 50 7.23 -18.27 -9.64
C LEU A 50 7.60 -17.18 -10.66
N PRO A 51 7.65 -15.89 -10.23
CA PRO A 51 8.14 -14.80 -11.07
C PRO A 51 9.52 -15.13 -11.63
N LYS A 52 9.69 -14.92 -12.94
CA LYS A 52 10.92 -15.25 -13.64
C LYS A 52 12.10 -14.44 -13.08
N GLY A 53 13.17 -15.13 -12.72
CA GLY A 53 14.44 -14.49 -12.36
C GLY A 53 14.96 -13.58 -13.47
N GLY A 54 15.48 -12.41 -13.09
CA GLY A 54 15.95 -11.38 -14.03
C GLY A 54 14.83 -10.57 -14.70
N SER A 55 13.56 -10.85 -14.39
CA SER A 55 12.44 -10.01 -14.85
C SER A 55 12.24 -8.80 -13.95
N VAL A 56 11.68 -7.73 -14.52
CA VAL A 56 11.32 -6.51 -13.79
C VAL A 56 9.89 -6.63 -13.27
N LEU A 57 9.72 -6.31 -11.99
CA LEU A 57 8.44 -6.30 -11.29
C LEU A 57 8.09 -4.88 -10.86
N ASN A 58 6.95 -4.38 -11.33
CA ASN A 58 6.38 -3.11 -10.95
C ASN A 58 5.60 -3.25 -9.64
N ILE A 59 5.96 -2.43 -8.66
CA ILE A 59 5.29 -2.34 -7.36
C ILE A 59 4.44 -1.06 -7.35
N PRO A 60 3.10 -1.18 -7.48
CA PRO A 60 2.21 -0.02 -7.52
C PRO A 60 1.98 0.52 -6.09
N GLN A 61 3.01 1.12 -5.49
CA GLN A 61 2.90 1.76 -4.17
C GLN A 61 2.22 3.14 -4.24
N GLN A 62 1.86 3.59 -5.44
CA GLN A 62 1.08 4.79 -5.63
C GLN A 62 -0.37 4.51 -5.20
N LEU A 63 -0.74 5.07 -4.06
CA LEU A 63 -2.08 4.98 -3.48
C LEU A 63 -2.83 6.28 -3.75
N ILE A 64 -4.11 6.18 -4.08
CA ILE A 64 -5.02 7.31 -4.06
C ILE A 64 -5.61 7.36 -2.65
N LEU A 65 -5.32 8.41 -1.89
CA LEU A 65 -5.94 8.65 -0.60
C LEU A 65 -7.46 8.80 -0.79
N PRO A 66 -8.28 8.11 0.02
CA PRO A 66 -9.73 8.28 -0.03
C PRO A 66 -10.09 9.74 0.28
N ASP A 67 -11.18 10.22 -0.34
CA ASP A 67 -11.68 11.59 -0.19
C ASP A 67 -12.32 11.77 1.19
N THR A 68 -11.48 11.81 2.22
CA THR A 68 -11.88 12.01 3.61
C THR A 68 -11.14 13.22 4.16
N VAL A 69 -11.76 13.91 5.11
CA VAL A 69 -11.17 15.10 5.72
C VAL A 69 -9.91 14.66 6.46
N HIS A 70 -8.74 14.93 5.87
CA HIS A 70 -7.43 14.68 6.47
C HIS A 70 -7.12 15.72 7.56
N GLU A 71 -8.08 15.96 8.45
CA GLU A 71 -7.94 16.92 9.54
C GLU A 71 -8.57 16.35 10.81
N GLY A 72 -7.78 16.24 11.89
CA GLY A 72 -8.27 15.83 13.20
C GLY A 72 -8.30 14.32 13.42
N ILE A 73 -9.41 13.82 13.96
CA ILE A 73 -9.60 12.41 14.33
C ILE A 73 -10.63 11.82 13.36
N VAL A 74 -10.22 10.84 12.55
CA VAL A 74 -11.12 10.08 11.69
C VAL A 74 -11.33 8.71 12.32
N ILE A 75 -12.57 8.39 12.68
CA ILE A 75 -12.93 7.09 13.23
C ILE A 75 -13.58 6.27 12.13
N ASN A 76 -12.94 5.17 11.74
CA ASN A 76 -13.57 4.17 10.88
C ASN A 76 -14.24 3.11 11.75
N SER A 77 -15.55 3.21 11.90
CA SER A 77 -16.36 2.24 12.66
C SER A 77 -16.50 0.89 11.94
N ALA A 78 -16.30 0.81 10.62
CA ALA A 78 -16.37 -0.45 9.88
C ALA A 78 -15.12 -1.32 10.10
N GLU A 79 -13.97 -0.68 10.36
CA GLU A 79 -12.69 -1.37 10.59
C GLU A 79 -12.25 -1.38 12.07
N MET A 80 -12.99 -0.71 12.96
CA MET A 80 -12.61 -0.49 14.36
C MET A 80 -11.23 0.18 14.51
N ARG A 81 -10.97 1.22 13.71
CA ARG A 81 -9.68 1.94 13.70
C ARG A 81 -9.88 3.44 13.84
N LEU A 82 -9.02 4.05 14.64
CA LEU A 82 -8.93 5.50 14.80
C LEU A 82 -7.67 5.98 14.08
N TYR A 83 -7.86 6.95 13.20
CA TYR A 83 -6.81 7.65 12.47
C TYR A 83 -6.69 9.06 13.05
N TYR A 84 -5.58 9.35 13.73
CA TYR A 84 -5.30 10.67 14.27
C TYR A 84 -4.28 11.40 13.40
N TYR A 85 -4.65 12.61 12.99
CA TYR A 85 -3.84 13.54 12.21
C TYR A 85 -3.49 14.75 13.10
N PRO A 86 -2.31 14.77 13.74
CA PRO A 86 -1.89 15.88 14.58
C PRO A 86 -1.65 17.13 13.72
N LYS A 87 -2.26 18.25 14.09
CA LYS A 87 -2.08 19.53 13.38
C LYS A 87 -0.59 19.91 13.35
N GLY A 88 -0.10 20.26 12.16
CA GLY A 88 1.29 20.67 11.94
C GLY A 88 2.27 19.52 11.69
N THR A 89 1.82 18.26 11.70
CA THR A 89 2.65 17.11 11.31
C THR A 89 2.04 16.40 10.12
N ASN A 90 2.88 15.95 9.19
CA ASN A 90 2.42 15.21 8.01
C ASN A 90 2.42 13.69 8.25
N THR A 91 1.99 13.29 9.45
CA THR A 91 2.03 11.91 9.94
C THR A 91 0.65 11.47 10.37
N VAL A 92 0.33 10.20 10.14
CA VAL A 92 -0.91 9.56 10.58
C VAL A 92 -0.59 8.54 11.66
N ILE A 93 -1.32 8.59 12.76
CA ILE A 93 -1.21 7.62 13.86
C ILE A 93 -2.47 6.75 13.82
N VAL A 94 -2.30 5.43 13.72
CA VAL A 94 -3.39 4.45 13.66
C VAL A 94 -3.47 3.70 14.98
N LEU A 95 -4.62 3.78 15.65
CA LEU A 95 -4.89 3.10 16.91
C LEU A 95 -6.10 2.16 16.78
N PRO A 96 -6.03 0.92 17.28
CA PRO A 96 -7.19 0.05 17.36
C PRO A 96 -8.16 0.58 18.44
N ILE A 97 -9.46 0.57 18.14
CA ILE A 97 -10.51 0.91 19.12
C ILE A 97 -11.30 -0.34 19.50
N GLY A 98 -11.47 -0.58 20.79
CA GLY A 98 -12.41 -1.56 21.32
C GLY A 98 -13.61 -0.85 21.90
N ILE A 99 -14.82 -1.12 21.40
CA ILE A 99 -16.05 -0.71 22.08
C ILE A 99 -16.27 -1.70 23.21
N ALA A 100 -16.12 -1.26 24.46
CA ALA A 100 -16.56 -2.02 25.62
C ALA A 100 -18.04 -1.73 25.86
N SER A 101 -18.89 -2.75 25.72
CA SER A 101 -20.31 -2.76 26.12
C SER A 101 -20.47 -3.15 27.58
#